data_AF-A0A2N9MU50-F1
#
_entry.id   AF-A0A2N9MU50-F1
#
_cell.length_a   1.000
_cell.length_b   1.000
_cell.length_c   1.000
_cell.angle_alpha   90.00
_cell.angle_beta   90.00
_cell.angle_gamma   90.00
#
_symmetry.space_group_name_H-M   'P 1'
#
loop_
_entity.id
_entity.type
_entity.pdbx_description
1 polymer ?
#
loop_
_entity_poly.entity_id
_entity_poly.type
_entity_poly.pdbx_seq_one_letter_code
_entity_poly.pdbx_strand_id
1 'polypeptide(L)' 'MPNGSGEYLYPACQFISAGVIPGLDEVLRAFQIRSPWTQLSALLGPAPALGGRTILEAMKSGAIERAIAIAASFGEQAA' A
#
# COMPACT_ATOMS: atom_id res chain seq x y z
N MET A 1 -6.20 8.68 7.10
CA MET A 1 -6.44 7.57 8.05
C MET A 1 -6.97 8.14 9.35
N PRO A 2 -8.06 7.60 9.90
CA PRO A 2 -8.64 8.11 11.14
C PRO A 2 -7.66 7.93 12.31
N ASN A 3 -7.47 8.97 13.13
CA ASN A 3 -6.58 8.97 14.30
C ASN A 3 -7.31 8.86 15.64
N GLY A 4 -8.65 8.79 15.64
CA GLY A 4 -9.47 8.74 16.84
C GLY A 4 -9.94 10.09 17.40
N SER A 5 -9.43 11.23 16.90
CA SER A 5 -9.91 12.57 17.28
C SER A 5 -11.05 13.11 16.38
N GLY A 6 -11.44 12.34 15.36
CA GLY A 6 -12.29 12.82 14.27
C GLY A 6 -11.50 13.40 13.09
N GLU A 7 -10.18 13.47 13.19
CA GLU A 7 -9.29 13.95 12.14
C GLU A 7 -8.71 12.79 11.30
N TYR A 8 -8.15 13.16 10.15
CA TYR A 8 -7.49 12.23 9.23
C TYR A 8 -6.01 12.57 9.09
N LEU A 9 -5.17 11.56 9.24
CA LEU A 9 -3.74 11.63 8.98
C LEU A 9 -3.38 11.07 7.61
N TYR A 10 -2.37 11.64 6.98
CA TYR A 10 -1.83 11.19 5.71
C TYR A 10 -0.40 10.70 5.93
N PRO A 11 -0.14 9.38 5.85
CA PRO A 11 1.19 8.83 6.10
C PRO A 11 2.21 9.42 5.14
N ALA A 12 3.32 9.97 5.67
CA ALA A 12 4.33 10.64 4.87
C ALA A 12 4.93 9.75 3.76
N CYS A 13 4.91 8.43 3.95
CA CYS A 13 5.38 7.45 2.97
C CYS A 13 4.61 7.45 1.65
N GLN A 14 3.42 8.04 1.59
CA GLN A 14 2.62 8.18 0.37
C GLN A 14 3.17 9.26 -0.58
N PHE A 15 4.15 10.05 -0.13
CA PHE A 15 4.74 11.15 -0.88
C PHE A 15 6.19 10.87 -1.30
N ILE A 16 6.55 11.45 -2.44
CA ILE A 16 7.88 11.59 -3.00
C ILE A 16 8.13 13.08 -3.28
N SER A 17 9.33 13.45 -3.73
CA SER A 17 9.66 14.86 -4.05
C SER A 17 8.72 15.47 -5.09
N ALA A 18 8.16 14.66 -6.00
CA ALA A 18 7.22 15.08 -7.02
C ALA A 18 5.74 15.13 -6.56
N GLY A 19 5.45 14.84 -5.29
CA GLY A 19 4.08 14.80 -4.75
C GLY A 19 3.66 13.40 -4.33
N VAL A 20 2.41 13.02 -4.57
CA VAL A 20 1.92 11.66 -4.24
C VAL A 20 2.60 10.63 -5.12
N ILE A 21 2.97 9.49 -4.54
CA ILE A 21 3.58 8.38 -5.28
C ILE A 21 2.62 7.90 -6.40
N PRO A 22 3.09 7.78 -7.66
CA PRO A 22 2.26 7.30 -8.75
C PRO A 22 1.66 5.91 -8.47
N GLY A 23 0.43 5.68 -8.93
CA GLY A 23 -0.24 4.38 -8.78
C GLY A 23 -0.82 4.11 -7.39
N LEU A 24 -0.72 5.04 -6.43
CA LEU A 24 -1.20 4.81 -5.06
C LEU A 24 -2.68 4.47 -4.99
N ASP A 25 -3.50 5.22 -5.72
CA ASP A 25 -4.95 5.08 -5.71
C ASP A 25 -5.38 3.73 -6.31
N GLU A 26 -4.72 3.30 -7.39
CA GLU A 26 -4.90 1.99 -8.02
C GLU A 26 -4.50 0.84 -7.08
N VAL A 27 -3.35 0.96 -6.41
CA VAL A 27 -2.89 -0.04 -5.44
C VAL A 27 -3.85 -0.12 -4.24
N LEU A 28 -4.29 1.01 -3.70
CA LEU A 28 -5.25 1.05 -2.59
C LEU A 28 -6.61 0.44 -2.97
N ARG A 29 -7.04 0.65 -4.22
CA ARG A 29 -8.26 0.03 -4.76
C ARG A 29 -8.14 -1.49 -4.92
N ALA A 30 -6.95 -2.00 -5.20
CA ALA A 30 -6.72 -3.42 -5.42
C ALA A 30 -6.90 -4.26 -4.15
N PHE A 31 -6.60 -3.72 -2.97
CA PHE A 31 -6.82 -4.42 -1.70
C PHE A 31 -8.28 -4.84 -1.53
N GLN A 32 -8.51 -6.09 -1.09
CA GLN A 32 -9.84 -6.56 -0.70
C GLN A 32 -10.26 -5.94 0.64
N ILE A 33 -9.31 -5.77 1.57
CA ILE A 33 -9.55 -5.15 2.88
C ILE A 33 -9.47 -3.62 2.74
N ARG A 34 -10.50 -2.91 3.23
CA ARG A 34 -10.63 -1.43 3.13
C ARG A 34 -10.20 -0.66 4.38
N SER A 35 -9.73 -1.35 5.43
CA SER A 35 -9.20 -0.70 6.64
C SER A 35 -7.92 0.09 6.29
N PRO A 36 -7.89 1.43 6.47
CA PRO A 36 -6.73 2.24 6.08
C PRO A 36 -5.45 1.83 6.82
N TRP A 37 -5.57 1.53 8.12
CA TRP A 37 -4.45 1.07 8.93
C TRP A 37 -3.92 -0.29 8.48
N THR A 38 -4.81 -1.21 8.11
CA THR A 38 -4.41 -2.52 7.59
C THR A 38 -3.71 -2.40 6.23
N GLN A 39 -4.24 -1.56 5.34
CA GLN A 39 -3.60 -1.28 4.05
C GLN A 39 -2.22 -0.65 4.23
N LEU A 40 -2.07 0.31 5.17
CA LEU A 40 -0.77 0.89 5.47
C LEU A 40 0.23 -0.16 5.98
N SER A 41 -0.19 -1.03 6.91
CA SER A 41 0.66 -2.12 7.39
C SER A 41 1.11 -3.04 6.26
N ALA A 42 0.22 -3.38 5.33
CA ALA A 42 0.57 -4.19 4.16
C ALA A 42 1.51 -3.46 3.19
N LEU A 43 1.32 -2.16 2.96
CA LEU A 43 2.19 -1.35 2.11
C LEU A 43 3.64 -1.30 2.63
N LEU A 44 3.81 -1.28 3.95
CA LEU A 44 5.11 -1.18 4.64
C LEU A 44 5.71 -2.54 5.01
N GLY A 45 4.93 -3.62 4.93
CA GLY A 45 5.36 -4.96 5.26
C GLY A 45 6.15 -5.63 4.12
N PRO A 46 7.13 -6.49 4.43
CA PRO A 46 7.84 -7.26 3.42
C PRO A 46 6.90 -8.27 2.75
N ALA A 47 6.96 -8.36 1.42
CA ALA A 47 6.18 -9.30 0.64
C ALA A 47 7.11 -10.37 0.01
N PRO A 48 6.96 -11.67 0.35
CA PRO A 48 7.78 -12.73 -0.23
C PRO A 48 7.74 -12.75 -1.77
N ALA A 49 6.59 -12.48 -2.38
CA ALA A 49 6.41 -12.43 -3.83
C ALA A 49 7.13 -11.24 -4.53
N LEU A 50 7.63 -10.27 -3.76
CA LEU A 50 8.49 -9.18 -4.20
C LEU A 50 9.98 -9.40 -3.86
N GLY A 51 10.33 -10.61 -3.42
CA GLY A 51 11.68 -10.95 -2.97
C GLY A 51 12.02 -10.33 -1.62
N GLY A 52 11.02 -10.21 -0.73
CA GLY A 52 11.18 -9.60 0.60
C GLY A 52 11.08 -8.08 0.63
N ARG A 53 10.96 -7.43 -0.53
CA ARG A 53 10.64 -6.00 -0.63
C ARG A 53 9.20 -5.71 -0.26
N THR A 54 8.92 -4.48 0.12
CA THR A 54 7.59 -3.95 0.41
C THR A 54 6.85 -3.56 -0.88
N ILE A 55 5.52 -3.45 -0.79
CA ILE A 55 4.70 -2.94 -1.89
C ILE A 55 5.10 -1.47 -2.19
N LEU A 56 5.37 -0.68 -1.14
CA LEU A 56 5.81 0.70 -1.29
C LEU A 56 7.14 0.83 -2.05
N GLU A 57 8.11 -0.05 -1.79
CA GLU A 57 9.38 -0.05 -2.53
C GLU A 57 9.18 -0.43 -4.00
N ALA A 58 8.30 -1.39 -4.30
CA ALA A 58 7.95 -1.72 -5.68
C ALA A 58 7.32 -0.52 -6.39
N MET A 59 6.45 0.23 -5.72
CA MET A 59 5.87 1.45 -6.28
C MET A 59 6.94 2.52 -6.52
N LYS A 60 7.86 2.72 -5.58
CA LYS A 60 8.95 3.70 -5.71
C LYS A 60 9.91 3.35 -6.86
N SER A 61 10.06 2.07 -7.20
CA SER A 61 10.83 1.62 -8.37
C SER A 61 10.04 1.64 -9.68
N GLY A 62 8.78 2.10 -9.67
CA GLY A 62 7.92 2.13 -10.86
C GLY A 62 7.30 0.78 -11.24
N ALA A 63 7.41 -0.25 -10.41
CA ALA A 63 6.85 -1.58 -10.66
C ALA A 63 5.37 -1.64 -10.20
N ILE A 64 4.54 -0.75 -10.75
CA ILE A 64 3.17 -0.50 -10.29
C ILE A 64 2.26 -1.71 -10.49
N GLU A 65 2.33 -2.37 -11.65
CA GLU A 65 1.50 -3.54 -11.97
C GLU A 65 1.77 -4.68 -10.99
N ARG A 66 3.04 -4.85 -10.60
CA ARG A 66 3.43 -5.86 -9.62
C ARG A 66 2.96 -5.47 -8.21
N ALA A 67 3.03 -4.20 -7.84
CA ALA A 67 2.48 -3.70 -6.59
C ALA A 67 0.95 -3.94 -6.49
N ILE A 68 0.21 -3.66 -7.57
CA ILE A 68 -1.23 -3.91 -7.68
C ILE A 68 -1.56 -5.40 -7.50
N ALA A 69 -0.82 -6.28 -8.19
CA ALA A 69 -1.04 -7.73 -8.08
C ALA A 69 -0.85 -8.25 -6.66
N ILE A 70 0.17 -7.76 -5.94
CA ILE A 70 0.38 -8.16 -4.54
C ILE A 70 -0.69 -7.59 -3.63
N ALA A 71 -1.07 -6.31 -3.79
CA ALA A 71 -2.17 -5.72 -3.03
C ALA A 71 -3.50 -6.47 -3.24
N ALA A 72 -3.78 -6.94 -4.45
CA ALA A 72 -4.97 -7.75 -4.75
C ALA A 72 -4.98 -9.10 -4.03
N SER A 73 -3.81 -9.72 -3.81
CA SER A 73 -3.69 -11.00 -3.08
C SER A 73 -3.88 -10.86 -1.56
N PHE A 74 -3.80 -9.63 -1.02
CA PHE A 74 -4.05 -9.37 0.40
C PHE A 74 -5.56 -9.49 0.72
N GLY A 75 -5.92 -10.62 1.30
CA GLY A 75 -7.29 -11.04 1.58
C GLY A 75 -7.54 -12.51 1.24
N GLU A 76 -6.72 -13.10 0.35
CA GLU A 76 -6.75 -14.53 0.02
C GLU A 76 -5.93 -15.38 1.02
N GLN A 77 -4.89 -14.78 1.63
CA GLN A 77 -3.98 -15.46 2.57
C GLN A 77 -4.47 -15.49 4.04
N ALA A 78 -5.71 -15.08 4.28
CA ALA A 78 -6.32 -15.09 5.63
C ALA A 78 -7.31 -16.25 5.84
N ALA A 79 -7.34 -17.24 4.94
CA ALA A 79 -8.17 -18.45 5.03
C ALA A 79 -7.32 -19.70 5.28
#